data_AF-A0A7S2UM13-F1
#
_entry.id   AF-A0A7S2UM13-F1
#
_cell.length_a   1.000
_cell.length_b   1.000
_cell.length_c   1.000
_cell.angle_alpha   90.00
_cell.angle_beta   90.00
_cell.angle_gamma   90.00
#
_symmetry.space_group_name_H-M   'P 1'
#
loop_
_entity.id
_entity.type
_entity.pdbx_description
1 polymer ?
#
loop_
_entity_poly.entity_id
_entity_poly.type
_entity_poly.pdbx_seq_one_letter_code
_entity_poly.pdbx_strand_id
1 'polypeptide(L)'
;DAIGVQLPFGDIAKNRTIQPQWDSTMLAPFFNHVENETTHNFLVQQYWYDDAQSLKLKYAWARSNELRGLGPYTFDDLNGAPAQEIQSMWSAFDTFLFDTASPLLSTT
;
A
#
# COMPACT_ATOMS: atom_id res chain seq x y z
N ASP A 1 0.77 24.62 1.56
CA ASP A 1 1.42 23.32 1.77
C ASP A 1 0.31 22.29 1.98
N ALA A 2 0.60 20.99 1.93
CA ALA A 2 -0.32 20.01 2.48
C ALA A 2 0.20 19.69 3.88
N ILE A 3 -0.53 20.09 4.92
CA ILE A 3 -0.24 19.74 6.33
C ILE A 3 -0.69 18.28 6.56
N GLY A 4 -0.08 17.35 5.83
CA GLY A 4 -0.38 15.93 5.94
C GLY A 4 0.38 15.30 7.10
N VAL A 5 -0.28 14.42 7.86
CA VAL A 5 0.36 13.53 8.83
C VAL A 5 0.64 12.20 8.16
N GLN A 6 1.85 11.65 8.34
CA GLN A 6 2.20 10.31 7.88
C GLN A 6 1.94 9.30 9.00
N LEU A 7 1.37 8.15 8.64
CA LEU A 7 1.32 6.96 9.49
C LEU A 7 2.21 5.87 8.87
N PRO A 8 3.09 5.21 9.65
CA PRO A 8 3.74 3.98 9.21
C PRO A 8 2.70 2.92 8.85
N PHE A 9 2.98 2.11 7.84
CA PHE A 9 2.04 1.07 7.38
C PHE A 9 1.66 0.10 8.51
N GLY A 10 2.62 -0.30 9.35
CA GLY A 10 2.40 -1.17 10.50
C GLY A 10 1.45 -0.61 11.56
N ASP A 11 1.15 0.69 11.52
CA ASP A 11 0.20 1.34 12.40
C ASP A 11 -1.17 1.60 11.77
N ILE A 12 -1.34 1.40 10.45
CA ILE A 12 -2.61 1.63 9.75
C ILE A 12 -3.74 0.80 10.33
N ALA A 13 -3.52 -0.49 10.58
CA ALA A 13 -4.55 -1.38 11.10
C ALA A 13 -5.08 -0.96 12.49
N LYS A 14 -4.23 -0.31 13.30
CA LYS A 14 -4.59 0.21 14.63
C LYS A 14 -5.36 1.53 14.55
N ASN A 15 -5.06 2.34 13.53
CA ASN A 15 -5.61 3.69 13.37
C ASN A 15 -6.84 3.75 12.47
N ARG A 16 -7.18 2.66 11.75
CA ARG A 16 -8.42 2.62 10.98
C ARG A 16 -9.64 2.51 11.90
N THR A 17 -10.46 3.55 11.93
CA THR A 17 -11.77 3.53 12.61
C THR A 17 -12.87 3.06 11.67
N ILE A 18 -12.70 3.25 10.37
CA ILE A 18 -13.62 2.84 9.31
C ILE A 18 -12.91 1.85 8.39
N GLN A 19 -13.65 0.89 7.83
CA GLN A 19 -13.11 -0.08 6.89
C GLN A 19 -12.47 0.63 5.67
N PRO A 20 -11.29 0.19 5.21
CA PRO A 20 -10.67 0.76 4.03
C PRO A 20 -11.55 0.64 2.79
N GLN A 21 -11.46 1.64 1.92
CA GLN A 21 -12.12 1.71 0.63
C GLN A 21 -11.07 1.71 -0.49
N TRP A 22 -11.46 1.24 -1.66
CA TRP A 22 -10.61 1.24 -2.85
C TRP A 22 -11.04 2.35 -3.80
N ASP A 23 -10.11 3.21 -4.19
CA ASP A 23 -10.34 4.19 -5.25
C ASP A 23 -9.94 3.60 -6.61
N SER A 24 -10.89 3.51 -7.54
CA SER A 24 -10.66 2.92 -8.86
C SER A 24 -9.86 3.81 -9.82
N THR A 25 -9.73 5.11 -9.51
CA THR A 25 -8.97 6.06 -10.33
C THR A 25 -7.50 6.06 -9.90
N MET A 26 -7.26 6.12 -8.59
CA MET A 26 -5.91 6.10 -8.00
C MET A 26 -5.33 4.68 -7.92
N LEU A 27 -6.19 3.66 -8.00
CA LEU A 27 -5.82 2.25 -7.81
C LEU A 27 -5.08 2.04 -6.49
N ALA A 28 -5.62 2.65 -5.43
CA ALA A 28 -5.04 2.65 -4.10
C ALA A 28 -6.14 2.60 -3.03
N PRO A 29 -5.87 1.95 -1.90
CA PRO A 29 -6.76 2.00 -0.76
C PRO A 29 -6.63 3.32 0.01
N PHE A 30 -7.71 3.70 0.66
CA PHE A 30 -7.72 4.76 1.66
C PHE A 30 -8.67 4.39 2.80
N PHE A 31 -8.50 5.01 3.96
CA PHE A 31 -9.47 4.93 5.04
C PHE A 31 -9.65 6.29 5.70
N ASN A 32 -10.80 6.46 6.35
CA ASN A 32 -11.08 7.65 7.15
C ASN A 32 -10.83 7.32 8.63
N HIS A 33 -10.06 8.17 9.29
CA HIS A 33 -9.95 8.24 10.74
C HIS A 33 -10.83 9.38 11.25
N VAL A 34 -11.60 9.11 12.30
CA VAL A 34 -12.43 10.12 12.95
C VAL A 34 -11.89 10.34 14.35
N GLU A 35 -11.37 11.54 14.61
CA GLU A 35 -10.92 11.95 15.94
C GLU A 35 -12.13 12.50 16.74
N ASN A 36 -12.30 12.04 18.00
CA ASN A 36 -13.59 12.11 18.67
C ASN A 36 -13.86 13.37 19.50
N GLU A 37 -15.08 13.88 19.32
CA GLU A 37 -16.06 14.21 20.36
C GLU A 37 -15.66 15.20 21.48
N THR A 38 -15.58 16.49 21.12
CA THR A 38 -16.12 17.53 22.00
C THR A 38 -17.04 18.45 21.21
N THR A 39 -18.35 18.17 21.32
CA THR A 39 -19.49 19.05 20.94
C THR A 39 -19.40 19.73 19.56
N HIS A 40 -19.96 19.05 18.55
CA HIS A 40 -20.37 19.55 17.23
C HIS A 40 -19.33 19.68 16.11
N ASN A 41 -18.06 19.34 16.32
CA ASN A 41 -17.07 19.28 15.23
C ASN A 41 -16.38 17.92 15.21
N PHE A 42 -16.56 17.17 14.13
CA PHE A 42 -15.78 15.96 13.85
C PHE A 42 -14.65 16.33 12.91
N LEU A 43 -13.41 15.98 13.26
CA LEU A 43 -12.29 16.03 12.33
C LEU A 43 -12.20 14.68 11.63
N VAL A 44 -12.39 14.68 10.31
CA VAL A 44 -12.18 13.51 9.47
C VAL A 44 -10.83 13.66 8.77
N GLN A 45 -9.92 12.76 9.06
CA GLN A 45 -8.65 12.63 8.36
C GLN A 45 -8.71 11.43 7.41
N GLN A 46 -8.32 11.64 6.16
CA GLN A 46 -8.24 10.56 5.19
C GLN A 46 -6.78 10.16 4.98
N TYR A 47 -6.52 8.88 5.15
CA TYR A 47 -5.20 8.29 4.96
C TYR A 47 -5.20 7.42 3.72
N TRP A 48 -4.34 7.79 2.77
CA TRP A 48 -4.05 7.02 1.57
C TRP A 48 -2.80 6.19 1.82
N TYR A 49 -2.79 4.96 1.35
CA TYR A 49 -1.67 4.06 1.56
C TYR A 49 -1.53 3.07 0.41
N ASP A 50 -0.43 2.34 0.41
CA ASP A 50 -0.18 1.24 -0.51
C ASP A 50 -0.29 -0.09 0.23
N ASP A 51 -1.02 -1.02 -0.37
CA ASP A 51 -1.11 -2.42 0.02
C ASP A 51 -0.50 -3.32 -1.07
N ALA A 52 -0.50 -4.64 -0.85
CA ALA A 52 0.06 -5.57 -1.83
C ALA A 52 -0.62 -5.49 -3.22
N GLN A 53 -1.90 -5.14 -3.30
CA GLN A 53 -2.62 -5.05 -4.58
C GLN A 53 -2.21 -3.81 -5.37
N SER A 54 -2.27 -2.64 -4.73
CA SER A 54 -1.88 -1.35 -5.32
C SER A 54 -0.40 -1.32 -5.69
N LEU A 55 0.48 -1.92 -4.88
CA LEU A 55 1.90 -2.09 -5.22
C LEU A 55 2.10 -2.93 -6.49
N LYS A 56 1.42 -4.07 -6.63
CA LYS A 56 1.50 -4.89 -7.85
C LYS A 56 1.12 -4.10 -9.10
N LEU A 57 0.10 -3.26 -9.03
CA LEU A 57 -0.33 -2.42 -10.14
C LEU A 57 0.74 -1.37 -10.50
N LYS A 58 1.31 -0.69 -9.50
CA LYS A 58 2.41 0.27 -9.71
C LYS A 58 3.65 -0.41 -10.30
N TYR A 59 3.98 -1.60 -9.81
CA TYR A 59 5.15 -2.36 -10.23
C TYR A 59 5.01 -2.95 -11.63
N ALA A 60 3.81 -3.41 -11.99
CA ALA A 60 3.47 -3.80 -13.36
C ALA A 60 3.60 -2.62 -14.33
N TRP A 61 3.11 -1.44 -13.92
CA TRP A 61 3.26 -0.21 -14.71
C TRP A 61 4.73 0.19 -14.87
N ALA A 62 5.51 0.16 -13.79
CA ALA A 62 6.93 0.47 -13.84
C ALA A 62 7.70 -0.46 -14.79
N ARG A 63 7.38 -1.76 -14.75
CA ARG A 63 7.96 -2.76 -15.66
C ARG A 63 7.56 -2.50 -17.11
N SER A 64 6.28 -2.23 -17.39
CA SER A 64 5.80 -1.97 -18.75
C SER A 64 6.36 -0.67 -19.35
N ASN A 65 6.83 0.24 -18.51
CA ASN A 65 7.53 1.46 -18.90
C ASN A 65 9.06 1.34 -18.84
N GLU A 66 9.59 0.11 -18.73
CA GLU A 66 11.02 -0.19 -18.78
C GLU A 66 11.85 0.59 -17.74
N LEU A 67 11.26 0.89 -16.59
CA LEU A 67 12.01 1.49 -15.49
C LEU A 67 13.11 0.52 -15.04
N ARG A 68 14.29 1.05 -14.71
CA ARG A 68 15.46 0.23 -14.37
C ARG A 68 15.45 -0.35 -12.95
N GLY A 69 14.56 0.14 -12.08
CA GLY A 69 14.49 -0.30 -10.70
C GLY A 69 13.41 0.40 -9.90
N LEU A 70 13.13 -0.16 -8.72
CA LEU A 70 12.14 0.29 -7.75
C LEU A 70 12.70 0.08 -6.34
N GLY A 71 12.18 0.84 -5.37
CA GLY A 71 12.50 0.65 -3.96
C GLY A 71 11.45 1.31 -3.07
N PRO A 72 11.14 0.73 -1.91
CA PRO A 72 10.21 1.35 -0.96
C PRO A 72 10.93 2.41 -0.13
N TYR A 73 10.16 3.34 0.43
CA TYR A 73 10.61 4.26 1.47
C TYR A 73 9.56 4.28 2.60
N THR A 74 9.87 3.90 3.85
CA THR A 74 11.07 3.18 4.33
C THR A 74 10.76 1.70 4.54
N PHE A 75 11.80 0.87 4.64
CA PHE A 75 11.65 -0.57 4.90
C PHE A 75 11.00 -0.86 6.27
N ASP A 76 11.27 0.02 7.24
CA ASP A 76 10.83 -0.13 8.62
C ASP A 76 9.37 0.28 8.84
N ASP A 77 8.73 0.96 7.88
CA ASP A 77 7.33 1.38 8.00
C ASP A 77 6.35 0.19 8.03
N LEU A 78 6.81 -1.01 7.65
CA LEU A 78 6.04 -2.26 7.78
C LEU A 78 6.07 -2.86 9.19
N ASN A 79 6.96 -2.37 10.07
CA ASN A 79 7.14 -2.93 11.40
C ASN A 79 5.84 -2.83 12.20
N GLY A 80 5.37 -3.97 12.73
CA GLY A 80 4.11 -4.06 13.47
C GLY A 80 2.89 -4.49 12.64
N ALA A 81 3.02 -4.59 11.32
CA ALA A 81 2.00 -5.23 10.49
C ALA A 81 1.98 -6.76 10.69
N PRO A 82 0.85 -7.45 10.41
CA PRO A 82 0.79 -8.90 10.37
C PRO A 82 1.83 -9.50 9.40
N ALA A 83 2.51 -10.57 9.81
CA ALA A 83 3.58 -11.19 9.01
C ALA A 83 3.13 -11.58 7.58
N GLN A 84 1.89 -12.05 7.42
CA GLN A 84 1.33 -12.38 6.11
C GLN A 84 1.19 -11.16 5.18
N GLU A 85 0.87 -9.99 5.75
CA GLU A 85 0.72 -8.75 5.01
C GLU A 85 2.10 -8.21 4.59
N ILE A 86 3.07 -8.23 5.52
CA ILE A 86 4.47 -7.92 5.24
C ILE A 86 4.99 -8.79 4.09
N GLN A 87 4.78 -10.10 4.17
CA GLN A 87 5.19 -11.03 3.12
C GLN A 87 4.52 -10.69 1.78
N SER A 88 3.22 -10.40 1.79
CA SER A 88 2.46 -10.10 0.57
C SER A 88 2.93 -8.80 -0.10
N MET A 89 3.29 -7.78 0.68
CA MET A 89 3.84 -6.53 0.16
C MET A 89 5.24 -6.73 -0.41
N TRP A 90 6.10 -7.50 0.24
CA TRP A 90 7.42 -7.84 -0.32
C TRP A 90 7.31 -8.65 -1.61
N SER A 91 6.42 -9.66 -1.64
CA SER A 91 6.16 -10.43 -2.85
C SER A 91 5.51 -9.61 -3.97
N ALA A 92 5.04 -8.37 -3.73
CA ALA A 92 4.58 -7.52 -4.83
C ALA A 92 5.73 -7.21 -5.81
N PHE A 93 6.97 -7.07 -5.33
CA PHE A 93 8.16 -6.81 -6.16
C PHE A 93 8.36 -7.85 -7.26
N ASP A 94 7.91 -9.08 -7.04
CA ASP A 94 7.94 -10.16 -8.04
C ASP A 94 7.27 -9.74 -9.36
N THR A 95 6.26 -8.87 -9.29
CA THR A 95 5.57 -8.30 -10.48
C THR A 95 6.49 -7.42 -11.32
N PHE A 96 7.44 -6.73 -10.69
CA PHE A 96 8.46 -5.95 -11.40
C PHE A 96 9.64 -6.81 -11.81
N LEU A 97 10.06 -7.76 -10.97
CA LEU A 97 11.29 -8.54 -11.16
C LEU A 97 11.12 -9.65 -12.20
N PHE A 98 9.99 -10.35 -12.18
CA PHE A 98 9.77 -11.52 -13.03
C PHE A 98 8.81 -11.23 -14.17
N ASP A 99 9.06 -11.89 -15.30
CA ASP A 99 8.17 -11.81 -16.44
C ASP A 99 6.90 -12.62 -16.16
N THR A 100 5.78 -11.94 -15.93
CA THR A 100 4.49 -12.60 -15.77
C THR A 100 3.99 -13.26 -17.07
N ALA A 101 4.65 -13.02 -18.21
CA ALA A 101 4.31 -13.61 -19.50
C ALA A 101 5.03 -14.94 -19.82
N SER A 102 5.96 -15.40 -18.97
CA SER A 102 6.60 -16.72 -19.14
C SER A 102 6.10 -17.70 -18.08
N PRO A 103 5.09 -18.54 -18.37
CA PRO A 103 4.84 -19.70 -17.54
C PRO A 103 6.09 -20.56 -17.57
N LEU A 104 6.60 -20.85 -16.36
CA LEU A 104 7.73 -21.71 -16.03
C LEU A 104 8.04 -22.72 -17.14
N LEU A 105 9.23 -22.62 -17.74
CA LEU A 105 9.86 -23.79 -18.33
C LEU A 105 10.01 -24.81 -17.21
N SER A 106 9.07 -25.76 -17.19
CA SER A 106 9.15 -27.02 -16.45
C SER A 106 10.50 -27.65 -16.78
N THR A 107 11.48 -27.48 -15.89
CA THR A 107 12.72 -28.25 -15.94
C THR A 107 12.37 -29.71 -15.69
N THR A 108 12.66 -30.51 -16.72
CA THR A 108 12.67 -31.98 -16.78
C THR A 108 13.36 -32.64 -15.59
#